data_AF-A0AAU1UVS0-F1
#
_entry.id   AF-A0AAU1UVS0-F1
#
_cell.length_a   1.000
_cell.length_b   1.000
_cell.length_c   1.000
_cell.angle_alpha   90.00
_cell.angle_beta   90.00
_cell.angle_gamma   90.00
#
_symmetry.space_group_name_H-M   'P 1'
#
loop_
_entity.id
_entity.type
_entity.pdbx_description
1 polymer ?
#
loop_
_entity_poly.entity_id
_entity_poly.type
_entity_poly.pdbx_seq_one_letter_code
_entity_poly.pdbx_strand_id
1 'polypeptide(L)'
;MPRRHIRVTGAPEAPLRAALTALRSGLGVPESFPPEVLAEAERAAKAPVLPSYDATDIPFFTIDPPASTDLDQAMHLSRRDGTGYRVRYAIADVAAFVAPGAPLDAEAHRRVATLYFPDEKIPLHPAPLSEGAASLLPDQVRPAVLWTIDLDAEGRTGAVDVRRALVRSRAKLDYTGVQRQIDRRTAEEPLALLAEIGQARQRLEAERGGISLNVPEQEIVERNHAYELAYRAPLPAEGWNAQISLLTGMAAADLMLAGGTGVLRTLPAAPDGAVGRLRRTAQALHIEWPHHVSYAQLIRSLDPHRPRHAAFLQECTTLLRGAGYTVFRDGALPPITTHAAVAAPYAHCTAPLRRLADRYAAEICLATVAGEPPADWVLAALGVLPKEMADGSRLAGAVERACVDIVEAVLLKDRVGEVFDGYVVEVEERQPAGRQLTVGKVQLESPAIIGRIEGEHLPLGERLRVRLTQADPEAATVRFAPA
;
A
#
# COMPACT_ATOMS: atom_id res chain seq x y z
N MET A 1 0.69 -3.50 -4.46
CA MET A 1 2.00 -4.17 -4.29
C MET A 1 2.51 -3.82 -2.91
N PRO A 2 3.12 -4.76 -2.16
CA PRO A 2 3.89 -4.41 -0.98
C PRO A 2 4.97 -3.42 -1.42
N ARG A 3 4.96 -2.26 -0.76
CA ARG A 3 5.90 -1.16 -0.98
C ARG A 3 6.97 -1.25 0.11
N ARG A 4 8.22 -0.95 -0.23
CA ARG A 4 9.26 -0.62 0.74
C ARG A 4 8.91 0.73 1.35
N HIS A 5 8.06 0.70 2.36
CA HIS A 5 7.74 1.89 3.12
C HIS A 5 8.94 2.26 3.97
N ILE A 6 9.50 3.45 3.72
CA ILE A 6 10.37 4.13 4.67
C ILE A 6 9.51 5.00 5.56
N ARG A 7 9.66 4.80 6.88
CA ARG A 7 9.06 5.66 7.89
C ARG A 7 10.17 6.37 8.65
N VAL A 8 10.13 7.70 8.72
CA VAL A 8 11.04 8.46 9.58
C VAL A 8 10.37 8.73 10.92
N THR A 9 11.10 8.45 11.99
CA THR A 9 10.84 9.02 13.31
C THR A 9 11.79 10.20 13.49
N GLY A 10 11.28 11.42 13.73
CA GLY A 10 12.12 12.62 13.92
C GLY A 10 12.25 13.57 12.70
N ALA A 11 13.05 14.64 12.84
CA ALA A 11 13.24 15.68 11.81
C ALA A 11 14.57 15.50 11.04
N PRO A 12 14.56 15.14 9.74
CA PRO A 12 15.75 14.67 9.04
C PRO A 12 16.90 15.68 9.02
N GLU A 13 18.13 15.15 9.18
CA GLU A 13 19.39 15.90 9.14
C GLU A 13 19.54 16.69 7.83
N ALA A 14 20.25 17.82 7.88
CA ALA A 14 20.39 18.75 6.75
C ALA A 14 20.87 18.10 5.43
N PRO A 15 21.84 17.16 5.42
CA PRO A 15 22.28 16.50 4.19
C PRO A 15 21.19 15.60 3.57
N LEU A 16 20.42 14.88 4.39
CA LEU A 16 19.32 14.04 3.91
C LEU A 16 18.21 14.90 3.30
N ARG A 17 17.85 16.00 3.97
CA ARG A 17 16.84 16.95 3.46
C ARG A 17 17.25 17.57 2.12
N ALA A 18 18.52 17.94 1.96
CA ALA A 18 19.04 18.48 0.71
C ALA A 18 18.95 17.46 -0.43
N ALA A 19 19.36 16.21 -0.20
CA ALA A 19 19.27 15.14 -1.19
C ALA A 19 17.82 14.81 -1.58
N LEU A 20 16.91 14.74 -0.61
CA LEU A 20 15.47 14.51 -0.87
C LEU A 20 14.83 15.68 -1.65
N THR A 21 15.25 16.91 -1.39
CA THR A 21 14.81 18.09 -2.15
C THR A 21 15.30 18.03 -3.59
N ALA A 22 16.58 17.70 -3.81
CA ALA A 22 17.14 17.53 -5.15
C ALA A 22 16.43 16.40 -5.92
N LEU A 23 16.07 15.30 -5.24
CA LEU A 23 15.29 14.21 -5.82
C LEU A 23 13.91 14.67 -6.30
N ARG A 24 13.19 15.44 -5.47
CA ARG A 24 11.87 15.99 -5.83
C ARG A 24 11.95 16.84 -7.09
N SER A 25 12.89 17.79 -7.13
CA SER A 25 13.08 18.66 -8.29
C SER A 25 13.51 17.87 -9.55
N GLY A 26 14.42 16.89 -9.40
CA GLY A 26 14.91 16.05 -10.50
C GLY A 26 13.83 15.13 -11.11
N LEU A 27 12.84 14.72 -10.31
CA LEU A 27 11.69 13.93 -10.77
C LEU A 27 10.52 14.80 -11.26
N GLY A 28 10.64 16.12 -11.23
CA GLY A 28 9.58 17.05 -11.63
C GLY A 28 8.34 16.97 -10.73
N VAL A 29 8.51 16.59 -9.47
CA VAL A 29 7.41 16.51 -8.50
C VAL A 29 6.98 17.93 -8.11
N PRO A 30 5.70 18.32 -8.27
CA PRO A 30 5.26 19.67 -7.94
C PRO A 30 5.40 19.97 -6.44
N GLU A 31 6.13 21.05 -6.13
CA GLU A 31 6.40 21.46 -4.73
C GLU A 31 5.18 22.07 -4.03
N SER A 32 4.31 22.76 -4.77
CA SER A 32 3.14 23.44 -4.21
C SER A 32 1.90 23.28 -5.08
N PHE A 33 0.73 23.54 -4.49
CA PHE A 33 -0.52 23.63 -5.23
C PHE A 33 -0.65 25.03 -5.85
N PRO A 34 -1.19 25.13 -7.08
CA PRO A 34 -1.51 26.44 -7.66
C PRO A 34 -2.46 27.24 -6.76
N PRO A 35 -2.34 28.59 -6.71
CA PRO A 35 -3.17 29.43 -5.85
C PRO A 35 -4.68 29.24 -6.04
N GLU A 36 -5.14 29.05 -7.28
CA GLU A 36 -6.53 28.78 -7.60
C GLU A 36 -7.04 27.45 -7.04
N VAL A 37 -6.17 26.44 -6.97
CA VAL A 37 -6.48 25.13 -6.38
C VAL A 37 -6.59 25.25 -4.86
N LEU A 38 -5.68 26.00 -4.22
CA LEU A 38 -5.74 26.25 -2.77
C LEU A 38 -7.00 27.03 -2.39
N ALA A 39 -7.32 28.10 -3.12
CA ALA A 39 -8.51 28.90 -2.90
C ALA A 39 -9.79 28.06 -3.06
N GLU A 40 -9.84 27.17 -4.05
CA GLU A 40 -10.96 26.25 -4.20
C GLU A 40 -11.05 25.25 -3.04
N ALA A 41 -9.94 24.65 -2.61
CA ALA A 41 -9.89 23.73 -1.47
C ALA A 41 -10.42 24.38 -0.19
N GLU A 42 -10.03 25.62 0.11
CA GLU A 42 -10.51 26.34 1.28
C GLU A 42 -12.01 26.63 1.24
N ARG A 43 -12.56 26.91 0.05
CA ARG A 43 -14.02 27.09 -0.11
C ARG A 43 -14.76 25.77 0.03
N ALA A 44 -14.30 24.72 -0.65
CA ALA A 44 -14.89 23.39 -0.59
C ALA A 44 -14.87 22.83 0.83
N ALA A 45 -13.78 23.05 1.58
CA ALA A 45 -13.66 22.65 2.98
C ALA A 45 -14.75 23.26 3.89
N LYS A 46 -15.22 24.46 3.58
CA LYS A 46 -16.23 25.19 4.37
C LYS A 46 -17.67 24.85 3.97
N ALA A 47 -17.88 24.37 2.75
CA ALA A 47 -19.21 24.11 2.20
C ALA A 47 -19.25 22.81 1.38
N PRO A 48 -18.98 21.64 2.01
CA PRO A 48 -19.14 20.36 1.33
C PRO A 48 -20.60 20.07 1.00
N VAL A 49 -20.81 19.24 -0.02
CA VAL A 49 -22.12 18.64 -0.29
C VAL A 49 -22.39 17.57 0.78
N LEU A 50 -23.35 17.84 1.66
CA LEU A 50 -23.68 16.93 2.76
C LEU A 50 -24.75 15.91 2.34
N PRO A 51 -24.55 14.61 2.60
CA PRO A 51 -25.60 13.61 2.41
C PRO A 51 -26.70 13.75 3.46
N SER A 52 -27.90 13.27 3.13
CA SER A 52 -29.07 13.32 4.02
C SER A 52 -29.10 12.22 5.08
N TYR A 53 -28.45 11.08 4.83
CA TYR A 53 -28.43 9.96 5.77
C TYR A 53 -27.44 10.23 6.90
N ASP A 54 -27.94 10.30 8.13
CA ASP A 54 -27.14 10.46 9.34
C ASP A 54 -26.82 9.09 9.94
N ALA A 55 -25.53 8.79 10.06
CA ALA A 55 -24.97 7.58 10.63
C ALA A 55 -23.96 7.90 11.75
N THR A 56 -24.07 9.10 12.34
CA THR A 56 -23.15 9.59 13.39
C THR A 56 -23.35 8.91 14.75
N ASP A 57 -24.43 8.15 14.91
CA ASP A 57 -24.72 7.30 16.06
C ASP A 57 -23.86 6.02 16.09
N ILE A 58 -23.37 5.56 14.93
CA ILE A 58 -22.49 4.40 14.85
C ILE A 58 -21.09 4.78 15.38
N PRO A 59 -20.53 4.04 16.36
CA PRO A 59 -19.25 4.39 16.97
C PRO A 59 -18.07 3.89 16.13
N PHE A 60 -17.81 4.57 15.01
CA PHE A 60 -16.66 4.27 14.16
C PHE A 60 -15.33 4.56 14.86
N PHE A 61 -14.28 3.81 14.48
CA PHE A 61 -12.89 4.10 14.84
C PHE A 61 -11.99 3.97 13.60
N THR A 62 -10.84 4.65 13.62
CA THR A 62 -9.78 4.46 12.60
C THR A 62 -8.58 3.72 13.20
N ILE A 63 -7.76 3.09 12.36
CA ILE A 63 -6.48 2.48 12.76
C ILE A 63 -5.40 2.93 11.78
N ASP A 64 -4.51 3.79 12.25
CA ASP A 64 -3.52 4.47 11.41
C ASP A 64 -2.20 4.69 12.17
N PRO A 65 -1.09 4.94 11.47
CA PRO A 65 0.11 5.44 12.12
C PRO A 65 -0.17 6.69 12.96
N PRO A 66 0.47 6.85 14.15
CA PRO A 66 0.26 8.00 15.03
C PRO A 66 0.40 9.37 14.34
N ALA A 67 1.32 9.50 13.38
CA ALA A 67 1.56 10.75 12.65
C ALA A 67 0.58 11.04 11.51
N SER A 68 -0.26 10.08 11.10
CA SER A 68 -1.17 10.26 9.96
C SER A 68 -2.28 11.28 10.26
N THR A 69 -2.59 12.12 9.28
CA THR A 69 -3.64 13.14 9.36
C THR A 69 -4.70 12.97 8.27
N ASP A 70 -4.37 12.25 7.21
CA ASP A 70 -5.19 11.90 6.06
C ASP A 70 -5.84 10.52 6.23
N LEU A 71 -6.88 10.48 7.09
CA LEU A 71 -7.56 9.26 7.47
C LEU A 71 -8.68 8.97 6.47
N ASP A 72 -8.38 8.09 5.51
CA ASP A 72 -9.32 7.66 4.46
C ASP A 72 -10.50 6.84 5.00
N GLN A 73 -10.28 6.11 6.10
CA GLN A 73 -11.07 4.93 6.48
C GLN A 73 -11.45 4.96 7.95
N ALA A 74 -12.72 4.69 8.25
CA ALA A 74 -13.20 4.40 9.59
C ALA A 74 -14.09 3.16 9.58
N MET A 75 -14.00 2.31 10.59
CA MET A 75 -14.75 1.07 10.66
C MET A 75 -15.52 0.92 11.95
N HIS A 76 -16.59 0.14 11.88
CA HIS A 76 -17.31 -0.40 13.01
C HIS A 76 -17.68 -1.85 12.69
N LEU A 77 -17.30 -2.76 13.58
CA LEU A 77 -17.53 -4.19 13.42
C LEU A 77 -18.53 -4.63 14.49
N SER A 78 -19.48 -5.49 14.12
CA SER A 78 -20.49 -5.99 15.05
C SER A 78 -20.93 -7.40 14.67
N ARG A 79 -21.43 -8.17 15.63
CA ARG A 79 -22.18 -9.39 15.33
C ARG A 79 -23.56 -9.03 14.79
N ARG A 80 -24.15 -9.94 14.01
CA ARG A 80 -25.53 -9.81 13.51
C ARG A 80 -26.47 -10.64 14.37
N ASP A 81 -27.74 -10.24 14.43
CA ASP A 81 -28.80 -11.06 15.04
C ASP A 81 -28.88 -12.40 14.29
N GLY A 82 -28.58 -13.50 14.99
CA GLY A 82 -28.35 -14.82 14.39
C GLY A 82 -26.86 -15.20 14.36
N THR A 83 -26.31 -15.48 13.18
CA THR A 83 -24.91 -15.88 12.97
C THR A 83 -24.19 -14.95 11.99
N GLY A 84 -22.91 -14.67 12.24
CA GLY A 84 -22.03 -13.90 11.35
C GLY A 84 -21.77 -12.48 11.85
N TYR A 85 -21.34 -11.62 10.92
CA TYR A 85 -20.79 -10.30 11.24
C TYR A 85 -21.34 -9.22 10.33
N ARG A 86 -21.33 -7.98 10.78
CA ARG A 86 -21.59 -6.78 9.98
C ARG A 86 -20.37 -5.88 10.05
N VAL A 87 -19.80 -5.63 8.88
CA VAL A 87 -18.71 -4.67 8.65
C VAL A 87 -19.34 -3.38 8.14
N ARG A 88 -19.26 -2.32 8.93
CA ARG A 88 -19.56 -0.97 8.48
C ARG A 88 -18.25 -0.24 8.24
N TYR A 89 -18.00 0.19 7.01
CA TYR A 89 -16.74 0.79 6.62
C TYR A 89 -16.99 2.11 5.89
N ALA A 90 -16.72 3.20 6.59
CA ALA A 90 -16.85 4.55 6.08
C ALA A 90 -15.56 4.96 5.37
N ILE A 91 -15.69 5.36 4.11
CA ILE A 91 -14.60 5.88 3.28
C ILE A 91 -14.84 7.37 3.04
N ALA A 92 -13.81 8.21 3.18
CA ALA A 92 -13.92 9.66 2.94
C ALA A 92 -14.56 9.96 1.57
N ASP A 93 -15.61 10.79 1.53
CA ASP A 93 -16.29 11.14 0.28
C ASP A 93 -15.64 12.35 -0.39
N VAL A 94 -14.65 12.11 -1.26
CA VAL A 94 -13.96 13.18 -2.00
C VAL A 94 -14.90 13.94 -2.94
N ALA A 95 -15.94 13.29 -3.47
CA ALA A 95 -16.89 13.93 -4.38
C ALA A 95 -17.79 14.96 -3.66
N ALA A 96 -17.86 14.92 -2.33
CA ALA A 96 -18.49 15.98 -1.54
C ALA A 96 -17.73 17.32 -1.60
N PHE A 97 -16.46 17.30 -2.00
CA PHE A 97 -15.57 18.47 -2.00
C PHE A 97 -15.06 18.85 -3.39
N VAL A 98 -14.85 17.87 -4.27
CA VAL A 98 -14.20 18.07 -5.58
C VAL A 98 -15.24 18.03 -6.69
N ALA A 99 -15.48 19.18 -7.31
CA ALA A 99 -16.38 19.30 -8.45
C ALA A 99 -15.67 18.85 -9.75
N PRO A 100 -16.30 18.03 -10.63
CA PRO A 100 -15.69 17.62 -11.90
C PRO A 100 -15.33 18.82 -12.78
N GLY A 101 -14.14 18.78 -13.39
CA GLY A 101 -13.62 19.83 -14.27
C GLY A 101 -13.15 21.12 -13.57
N ALA A 102 -13.32 21.23 -12.25
CA ALA A 102 -12.83 22.36 -11.48
C ALA A 102 -11.30 22.28 -11.25
N PRO A 103 -10.61 23.38 -10.89
CA PRO A 103 -9.17 23.38 -10.63
C PRO A 103 -8.68 22.25 -9.71
N LEU A 104 -9.41 21.93 -8.63
CA LEU A 104 -9.08 20.80 -7.74
C LEU A 104 -9.09 19.45 -8.45
N ASP A 105 -10.07 19.22 -9.32
CA ASP A 105 -10.21 17.99 -10.08
C ASP A 105 -9.09 17.85 -11.09
N ALA A 106 -8.84 18.91 -11.87
CA ALA A 106 -7.74 18.95 -12.83
C ALA A 106 -6.38 18.70 -12.15
N GLU A 107 -6.15 19.26 -10.96
CA GLU A 107 -4.93 19.01 -10.20
C GLU A 107 -4.84 17.57 -9.66
N ALA A 108 -5.97 16.98 -9.22
CA ALA A 108 -6.01 15.59 -8.81
C ALA A 108 -5.66 14.64 -9.96
N HIS A 109 -6.08 14.94 -11.19
CA HIS A 109 -5.69 14.22 -12.40
C HIS A 109 -4.19 14.39 -12.73
N ARG A 110 -3.60 15.56 -12.47
CA ARG A 110 -2.15 15.78 -12.63
C ARG A 110 -1.33 15.01 -11.61
N ARG A 111 -1.78 14.94 -10.36
CA ARG A 111 -1.05 14.30 -9.25
C ARG A 111 -1.26 12.79 -9.16
N VAL A 112 -2.48 12.32 -9.44
CA VAL A 112 -2.93 10.90 -9.48
C VAL A 112 -2.89 10.15 -8.14
N ALA A 113 -1.85 10.36 -7.33
CA ALA A 113 -1.70 9.75 -6.01
C ALA A 113 -0.82 10.62 -5.10
N THR A 114 -0.93 10.41 -3.78
CA THR A 114 0.02 10.98 -2.81
C THR A 114 1.37 10.28 -2.95
N LEU A 115 2.45 11.06 -3.04
CA LEU A 115 3.83 10.58 -3.02
C LEU A 115 4.38 10.71 -1.59
N TYR A 116 5.05 9.67 -1.10
CA TYR A 116 5.59 9.63 0.25
C TYR A 116 7.12 9.69 0.18
N PHE A 117 7.69 10.73 0.76
CA PHE A 117 9.12 10.85 1.01
C PHE A 117 9.37 10.57 2.50
N PRO A 118 10.62 10.25 2.88
CA PRO A 118 10.99 10.09 4.28
C PRO A 118 10.68 11.33 5.13
N ASP A 119 10.89 12.52 4.58
CA ASP A 119 10.80 13.81 5.27
C ASP A 119 9.44 14.50 5.16
N GLU A 120 8.72 14.28 4.07
CA GLU A 120 7.40 14.87 3.82
C GLU A 120 6.54 14.01 2.88
N LYS A 121 5.25 14.34 2.79
CA LYS A 121 4.35 13.77 1.78
C LYS A 121 3.94 14.85 0.79
N ILE A 122 3.83 14.49 -0.48
CA ILE A 122 3.28 15.34 -1.54
C ILE A 122 1.86 14.85 -1.82
N PRO A 123 0.83 15.50 -1.25
CA PRO A 123 -0.51 14.93 -1.23
C PRO A 123 -1.21 15.07 -2.58
N LEU A 124 -2.15 14.15 -2.85
CA LEU A 124 -3.07 14.22 -3.99
C LEU A 124 -3.99 15.45 -3.90
N HIS A 125 -4.50 15.74 -2.70
CA HIS A 125 -5.37 16.88 -2.43
C HIS A 125 -4.74 17.85 -1.43
N PRO A 126 -5.02 19.17 -1.52
CA PRO A 126 -4.54 20.14 -0.55
C PRO A 126 -4.90 19.80 0.90
N ALA A 127 -4.01 20.16 1.84
CA ALA A 127 -4.16 19.88 3.27
C ALA A 127 -5.50 20.33 3.88
N PRO A 128 -6.11 21.49 3.51
CA PRO A 128 -7.45 21.84 3.99
C PRO A 128 -8.52 20.76 3.76
N LEU A 129 -8.36 19.94 2.71
CA LEU A 129 -9.22 18.80 2.42
C LEU A 129 -8.65 17.51 3.00
N SER A 130 -7.47 17.08 2.52
CA SER A 130 -6.91 15.74 2.80
C SER A 130 -6.56 15.53 4.26
N GLU A 131 -6.16 16.56 4.99
CA GLU A 131 -5.77 16.48 6.40
C GLU A 131 -6.80 17.13 7.33
N GLY A 132 -7.93 17.58 6.77
CA GLY A 132 -8.92 18.38 7.47
C GLY A 132 -10.35 17.96 7.13
N ALA A 133 -10.96 18.66 6.17
CA ALA A 133 -12.40 18.60 5.95
C ALA A 133 -12.90 17.25 5.41
N ALA A 134 -12.06 16.50 4.69
CA ALA A 134 -12.41 15.17 4.16
C ALA A 134 -11.88 14.02 5.02
N SER A 135 -10.86 14.28 5.85
CA SER A 135 -10.27 13.28 6.74
C SER A 135 -11.23 12.86 7.85
N LEU A 136 -11.32 11.55 8.12
CA LEU A 136 -12.19 10.95 9.13
C LEU A 136 -11.59 11.04 10.55
N LEU A 137 -11.10 12.23 10.91
CA LEU A 137 -10.56 12.56 12.22
C LEU A 137 -11.59 12.35 13.34
N PRO A 138 -11.15 12.03 14.57
CA PRO A 138 -12.03 11.77 15.69
C PRO A 138 -12.89 13.00 16.05
N ASP A 139 -14.10 12.71 16.52
CA ASP A 139 -15.12 13.64 17.02
C ASP A 139 -15.60 14.71 16.03
N GLN A 140 -15.37 14.48 14.74
CA GLN A 140 -15.78 15.38 13.67
C GLN A 140 -16.80 14.70 12.76
N VAL A 141 -17.88 15.43 12.44
CA VAL A 141 -18.89 14.96 11.48
C VAL A 141 -18.34 15.13 10.07
N ARG A 142 -18.40 14.07 9.28
CA ARG A 142 -17.81 14.02 7.93
C ARG A 142 -18.73 13.31 6.93
N PRO A 143 -18.81 13.78 5.68
CA PRO A 143 -19.42 12.99 4.61
C PRO A 143 -18.53 11.79 4.27
N ALA A 144 -19.15 10.63 4.12
CA ALA A 144 -18.47 9.40 3.78
C ALA A 144 -19.33 8.54 2.84
N VAL A 145 -18.65 7.73 2.04
CA VAL A 145 -19.22 6.58 1.34
C VAL A 145 -19.21 5.41 2.33
N LEU A 146 -20.38 5.11 2.89
CA LEU A 146 -20.57 4.09 3.90
C LEU A 146 -20.91 2.74 3.25
N TRP A 147 -19.99 1.80 3.37
CA TRP A 147 -20.18 0.40 3.01
C TRP A 147 -20.77 -0.35 4.20
N THR A 148 -21.84 -1.11 3.97
CA THR A 148 -22.37 -2.10 4.92
C THR A 148 -22.28 -3.48 4.28
N ILE A 149 -21.42 -4.33 4.84
CA ILE A 149 -21.14 -5.67 4.33
C ILE A 149 -21.49 -6.70 5.41
N ASP A 150 -22.51 -7.50 5.13
CA ASP A 150 -22.91 -8.61 5.98
C ASP A 150 -22.11 -9.87 5.62
N LEU A 151 -21.55 -10.52 6.63
CA LEU A 151 -20.77 -11.74 6.51
C LEU A 151 -21.48 -12.91 7.21
N ASP A 152 -21.27 -14.12 6.70
CA ASP A 152 -21.63 -15.36 7.41
C ASP A 152 -20.67 -15.66 8.58
N ALA A 153 -20.89 -16.78 9.29
CA ALA A 153 -20.07 -17.19 10.43
C ALA A 153 -18.61 -17.51 10.03
N GLU A 154 -18.39 -17.97 8.80
CA GLU A 154 -17.07 -18.26 8.24
C GLU A 154 -16.40 -17.01 7.63
N GLY A 155 -17.07 -15.86 7.68
CA GLY A 155 -16.60 -14.59 7.17
C GLY A 155 -16.84 -14.39 5.67
N ARG A 156 -17.61 -15.23 4.96
CA ARG A 156 -17.92 -15.04 3.53
C ARG A 156 -18.92 -13.92 3.35
N THR A 157 -18.82 -13.24 2.22
CA THR A 157 -19.67 -12.09 1.88
C THR A 157 -21.09 -12.57 1.58
N GLY A 158 -22.08 -11.98 2.26
CA GLY A 158 -23.50 -12.16 2.01
C GLY A 158 -24.09 -10.96 1.27
N ALA A 159 -24.61 -9.99 2.01
CA ALA A 159 -25.21 -8.77 1.45
C ALA A 159 -24.21 -7.60 1.47
N VAL A 160 -24.27 -6.76 0.44
CA VAL A 160 -23.46 -5.54 0.29
C VAL A 160 -24.40 -4.39 -0.02
N ASP A 161 -24.28 -3.30 0.73
CA ASP A 161 -24.92 -2.01 0.47
C ASP A 161 -23.86 -0.90 0.53
N VAL A 162 -24.00 0.11 -0.31
CA VAL A 162 -23.16 1.32 -0.26
C VAL A 162 -24.03 2.56 -0.47
N ARG A 163 -23.84 3.56 0.39
CA ARG A 163 -24.57 4.83 0.33
C ARG A 163 -23.73 5.97 0.89
N ARG A 164 -24.07 7.20 0.54
CA ARG A 164 -23.48 8.38 1.21
C ARG A 164 -24.10 8.58 2.59
N ALA A 165 -23.28 8.94 3.57
CA ALA A 165 -23.68 9.11 4.96
C ALA A 165 -22.87 10.22 5.65
N LEU A 166 -23.47 10.88 6.65
CA LEU A 166 -22.73 11.62 7.67
C LEU A 166 -22.25 10.63 8.73
N VAL A 167 -20.95 10.63 9.02
CA VAL A 167 -20.34 9.74 10.02
C VAL A 167 -19.56 10.54 11.04
N ARG A 168 -19.29 9.94 12.20
CA ARG A 168 -18.41 10.50 13.23
C ARG A 168 -17.51 9.41 13.79
N SER A 169 -16.22 9.48 13.46
CA SER A 169 -15.21 8.65 14.13
C SER A 169 -15.10 9.07 15.59
N ARG A 170 -14.96 8.12 16.51
CA ARG A 170 -14.85 8.34 17.96
C ARG A 170 -13.42 8.23 18.46
N ALA A 171 -12.56 7.54 17.71
CA ALA A 171 -11.18 7.33 18.09
C ALA A 171 -10.29 7.13 16.87
N LYS A 172 -9.07 7.68 16.96
CA LYS A 172 -7.95 7.29 16.11
C LYS A 172 -7.06 6.35 16.92
N LEU A 173 -6.97 5.10 16.50
CA LEU A 173 -6.15 4.08 17.15
C LEU A 173 -4.84 3.88 16.37
N ASP A 174 -3.80 3.40 17.05
CA ASP A 174 -2.55 2.96 16.43
C ASP A 174 -2.43 1.42 16.44
N TYR A 175 -1.79 0.85 15.42
CA TYR A 175 -1.67 -0.61 15.29
C TYR A 175 -1.02 -1.29 16.50
N THR A 176 -0.03 -0.66 17.12
CA THR A 176 0.64 -1.25 18.30
C THR A 176 -0.31 -1.26 19.51
N GLY A 177 -1.08 -0.19 19.71
CA GLY A 177 -2.15 -0.12 20.70
C GLY A 177 -3.24 -1.16 20.49
N VAL A 178 -3.72 -1.29 19.25
CA VAL A 178 -4.74 -2.30 18.88
C VAL A 178 -4.22 -3.71 19.15
N GLN A 179 -3.02 -4.04 18.69
CA GLN A 179 -2.43 -5.36 18.90
C GLN A 179 -2.35 -5.69 20.40
N ARG A 180 -1.84 -4.75 21.23
CA ARG A 180 -1.75 -4.94 22.68
C ARG A 180 -3.11 -5.18 23.33
N GLN A 181 -4.15 -4.45 22.94
CA GLN A 181 -5.49 -4.61 23.52
C GLN A 181 -6.12 -5.97 23.17
N ILE A 182 -5.93 -6.42 21.92
CA ILE A 182 -6.41 -7.73 21.46
C ILE A 182 -5.66 -8.85 22.19
N ASP A 183 -4.33 -8.78 22.25
CA ASP A 183 -3.49 -9.81 22.90
C ASP A 183 -3.83 -9.95 24.39
N ARG A 184 -4.10 -8.83 25.06
CA ARG A 184 -4.48 -8.79 26.49
C ARG A 184 -5.96 -9.05 26.74
N ARG A 185 -6.77 -9.22 25.69
CA ARG A 185 -8.24 -9.39 25.77
C ARG A 185 -8.93 -8.24 26.51
N THR A 186 -8.44 -7.02 26.32
CA THR A 186 -9.04 -5.79 26.87
C THR A 186 -9.75 -4.95 25.81
N ALA A 187 -9.71 -5.35 24.54
CA ALA A 187 -10.42 -4.69 23.46
C ALA A 187 -11.95 -4.86 23.61
N GLU A 188 -12.70 -3.78 23.41
CA GLU A 188 -14.17 -3.84 23.30
C GLU A 188 -14.59 -4.61 22.04
N GLU A 189 -15.85 -5.09 21.99
CA GLU A 189 -16.33 -6.00 20.95
C GLU A 189 -15.99 -5.53 19.52
N PRO A 190 -16.25 -4.27 19.09
CA PRO A 190 -15.94 -3.86 17.72
C PRO A 190 -14.46 -4.00 17.35
N LEU A 191 -13.56 -3.74 18.29
CA LEU A 191 -12.12 -3.87 18.06
C LEU A 191 -11.65 -5.33 18.18
N ALA A 192 -12.22 -6.10 19.11
CA ALA A 192 -11.93 -7.53 19.26
C ALA A 192 -12.33 -8.32 18.00
N LEU A 193 -13.45 -7.96 17.38
CA LEU A 193 -13.94 -8.56 16.13
C LEU A 193 -12.99 -8.34 14.94
N LEU A 194 -12.08 -7.36 14.98
CA LEU A 194 -11.07 -7.18 13.93
C LEU A 194 -10.22 -8.44 13.77
N ALA A 195 -9.80 -9.05 14.88
CA ALA A 195 -9.01 -10.27 14.85
C ALA A 195 -9.84 -11.45 14.33
N GLU A 196 -11.06 -11.63 14.83
CA GLU A 196 -11.94 -12.74 14.43
C GLU A 196 -12.27 -12.68 12.93
N ILE A 197 -12.75 -11.53 12.45
CA ILE A 197 -13.08 -11.33 11.04
C ILE A 197 -11.80 -11.41 10.20
N GLY A 198 -10.72 -10.75 10.61
CA GLY A 198 -9.45 -10.77 9.90
C GLY A 198 -8.89 -12.17 9.68
N GLN A 199 -8.91 -13.02 10.72
CA GLN A 199 -8.48 -14.41 10.64
C GLN A 199 -9.39 -15.25 9.75
N ALA A 200 -10.72 -15.09 9.86
CA ALA A 200 -11.67 -15.76 8.99
C ALA A 200 -11.42 -15.40 7.51
N ARG A 201 -11.20 -14.11 7.22
CA ARG A 201 -10.89 -13.62 5.86
C ARG A 201 -9.52 -14.08 5.35
N GLN A 202 -8.50 -14.19 6.20
CA GLN A 202 -7.19 -14.78 5.87
C GLN A 202 -7.32 -16.27 5.51
N ARG A 203 -8.17 -17.02 6.21
CA ARG A 203 -8.47 -18.42 5.86
C ARG A 203 -9.17 -18.50 4.49
N LEU A 204 -10.17 -17.65 4.24
CA LEU A 204 -10.82 -17.58 2.92
C LEU A 204 -9.84 -17.14 1.81
N GLU A 205 -8.86 -16.29 2.13
CA GLU A 205 -7.75 -15.97 1.21
C GLU A 205 -6.92 -17.19 0.88
N ALA A 206 -6.67 -18.05 1.87
CA ALA A 206 -5.98 -19.31 1.64
C ALA A 206 -6.75 -20.24 0.73
N GLU A 207 -8.04 -20.42 0.98
CA GLU A 207 -8.92 -21.30 0.22
C GLU A 207 -9.03 -20.87 -1.26
N ARG A 208 -9.09 -19.56 -1.53
CA ARG A 208 -9.12 -19.03 -2.91
C ARG A 208 -7.75 -18.98 -3.61
N GLY A 209 -6.66 -19.27 -2.91
CA GLY A 209 -5.29 -19.20 -3.45
C GLY A 209 -4.70 -17.78 -3.50
N GLY A 210 -5.28 -16.83 -2.77
CA GLY A 210 -4.74 -15.47 -2.63
C GLY A 210 -3.44 -15.45 -1.82
N ILE A 211 -2.65 -14.39 -2.02
CA ILE A 211 -1.29 -14.22 -1.51
C ILE A 211 -1.15 -12.82 -0.92
N SER A 212 -0.88 -12.78 0.38
CA SER A 212 -0.41 -11.60 1.11
C SER A 212 1.06 -11.82 1.48
N LEU A 213 1.96 -10.96 0.99
CA LEU A 213 3.38 -11.02 1.33
C LEU A 213 3.64 -10.19 2.58
N ASN A 214 4.10 -10.83 3.65
CA ASN A 214 4.54 -10.16 4.88
C ASN A 214 6.00 -9.70 4.75
N VAL A 215 6.29 -8.86 3.75
CA VAL A 215 7.64 -8.33 3.54
C VAL A 215 8.03 -7.42 4.72
N PRO A 216 9.20 -7.59 5.35
CA PRO A 216 9.69 -6.63 6.33
C PRO A 216 9.82 -5.23 5.73
N GLU A 217 9.35 -4.22 6.44
CA GLU A 217 9.50 -2.81 6.06
C GLU A 217 10.84 -2.27 6.55
N GLN A 218 11.43 -1.31 5.83
CA GLN A 218 12.62 -0.57 6.27
C GLN A 218 12.16 0.70 7.00
N GLU A 219 12.47 0.87 8.27
CA GLU A 219 12.12 2.06 9.04
C GLU A 219 13.39 2.86 9.39
N ILE A 220 13.34 4.18 9.21
CA ILE A 220 14.36 5.11 9.73
C ILE A 220 13.98 5.45 11.18
N VAL A 221 14.75 4.92 12.10
CA VAL A 221 14.60 5.15 13.53
C VAL A 221 15.63 6.18 13.98
N GLU A 222 15.19 7.25 14.65
CA GLU A 222 16.11 8.16 15.34
C GLU A 222 16.56 7.52 16.66
N ARG A 223 17.87 7.32 16.83
CA ARG A 223 18.50 6.84 18.07
C ARG A 223 19.72 7.70 18.39
N ASN A 224 19.77 8.25 19.59
CA ASN A 224 20.90 9.05 20.08
C ASN A 224 21.28 10.22 19.14
N HIS A 225 20.29 10.93 18.58
CA HIS A 225 20.49 12.01 17.60
C HIS A 225 21.17 11.57 16.28
N ALA A 226 21.16 10.28 15.98
CA ALA A 226 21.55 9.71 14.70
C ALA A 226 20.41 8.87 14.11
N TYR A 227 20.37 8.74 12.80
CA TYR A 227 19.40 7.91 12.09
C TYR A 227 19.94 6.49 11.88
N GLU A 228 19.09 5.48 12.08
CA GLU A 228 19.39 4.07 11.80
C GLU A 228 18.28 3.46 10.94
N LEU A 229 18.66 2.61 9.97
CA LEU A 229 17.71 1.76 9.24
C LEU A 229 17.48 0.45 9.97
N ALA A 230 16.24 0.18 10.36
CA ALA A 230 15.81 -1.05 11.00
C ALA A 230 14.76 -1.79 10.16
N TYR A 231 14.74 -3.12 10.24
CA TYR A 231 13.63 -3.90 9.69
C TYR A 231 12.49 -4.00 10.70
N ARG A 232 11.26 -3.73 10.24
CA ARG A 232 10.03 -3.94 11.01
C ARG A 232 9.17 -4.99 10.33
N ALA A 233 8.83 -6.04 11.06
CA ALA A 233 7.80 -6.97 10.61
C ALA A 233 6.40 -6.35 10.87
N PRO A 234 5.45 -6.49 9.93
CA PRO A 234 4.07 -6.08 10.16
C PRO A 234 3.44 -6.82 11.35
N LEU A 235 2.63 -6.12 12.13
CA LEU A 235 1.84 -6.72 13.21
C LEU A 235 0.64 -7.50 12.63
N PRO A 236 0.14 -8.56 13.30
CA PRO A 236 -1.07 -9.26 12.89
C PRO A 236 -2.27 -8.33 12.66
N ALA A 237 -2.46 -7.31 13.50
CA ALA A 237 -3.51 -6.30 13.36
C ALA A 237 -3.48 -5.55 12.02
N GLU A 238 -2.29 -5.34 11.44
CA GLU A 238 -2.16 -4.73 10.10
C GLU A 238 -2.71 -5.66 9.02
N GLY A 239 -2.41 -6.96 9.14
CA GLY A 239 -2.94 -7.99 8.25
C GLY A 239 -4.46 -8.16 8.38
N TRP A 240 -5.01 -8.06 9.59
CA TRP A 240 -6.45 -8.12 9.83
C TRP A 240 -7.17 -6.89 9.25
N ASN A 241 -6.64 -5.69 9.47
CA ASN A 241 -7.19 -4.47 8.87
C ASN A 241 -7.13 -4.51 7.33
N ALA A 242 -6.02 -4.98 6.78
CA ALA A 242 -5.88 -5.15 5.33
C ALA A 242 -6.99 -6.04 4.73
N GLN A 243 -7.44 -7.08 5.44
CA GLN A 243 -8.55 -7.92 4.97
C GLN A 243 -9.90 -7.19 4.93
N ILE A 244 -10.14 -6.18 5.77
CA ILE A 244 -11.36 -5.35 5.71
C ILE A 244 -11.35 -4.48 4.44
N SER A 245 -10.19 -3.89 4.12
CA SER A 245 -9.98 -3.19 2.85
C SER A 245 -10.13 -4.12 1.64
N LEU A 246 -9.54 -5.32 1.68
CA LEU A 246 -9.64 -6.31 0.60
C LEU A 246 -11.08 -6.79 0.40
N LEU A 247 -11.82 -7.05 1.48
CA LEU A 247 -13.24 -7.38 1.45
C LEU A 247 -14.04 -6.31 0.70
N THR A 248 -13.83 -5.05 1.04
CA THR A 248 -14.54 -3.92 0.43
C THR A 248 -14.15 -3.75 -1.03
N GLY A 249 -12.87 -3.90 -1.38
CA GLY A 249 -12.42 -3.84 -2.76
C GLY A 249 -12.92 -4.99 -3.65
N MET A 250 -13.12 -6.19 -3.09
CA MET A 250 -13.79 -7.30 -3.79
C MET A 250 -15.28 -6.99 -3.98
N ALA A 251 -15.97 -6.52 -2.94
CA ALA A 251 -17.37 -6.14 -3.03
C ALA A 251 -17.61 -5.02 -4.07
N ALA A 252 -16.73 -4.02 -4.13
CA ALA A 252 -16.78 -2.96 -5.13
C ALA A 252 -16.60 -3.50 -6.55
N ALA A 253 -15.66 -4.43 -6.75
CA ALA A 253 -15.47 -5.07 -8.04
C ALA A 253 -16.70 -5.87 -8.47
N ASP A 254 -17.31 -6.62 -7.56
CA ASP A 254 -18.51 -7.41 -7.83
C ASP A 254 -19.70 -6.52 -8.20
N LEU A 255 -19.90 -5.40 -7.48
CA LEU A 255 -20.93 -4.40 -7.84
C LEU A 255 -20.69 -3.83 -9.24
N MET A 256 -19.48 -3.37 -9.54
CA MET A 256 -19.15 -2.82 -10.86
C MET A 256 -19.34 -3.85 -11.99
N LEU A 257 -18.95 -5.11 -11.76
CA LEU A 257 -19.14 -6.19 -12.72
C LEU A 257 -20.62 -6.45 -12.96
N ALA A 258 -21.44 -6.47 -11.91
CA ALA A 258 -22.89 -6.63 -12.02
C ALA A 258 -23.56 -5.43 -12.72
N GLY A 259 -23.08 -4.22 -12.47
CA GLY A 259 -23.55 -2.99 -13.12
C GLY A 259 -23.05 -2.79 -14.56
N GLY A 260 -22.12 -3.63 -15.03
CA GLY A 260 -21.61 -3.59 -16.41
C GLY A 260 -20.70 -2.40 -16.73
N THR A 261 -20.32 -1.58 -15.75
CA THR A 261 -19.39 -0.46 -15.88
C THR A 261 -18.47 -0.42 -14.67
N GLY A 262 -17.18 -0.18 -14.87
CA GLY A 262 -16.25 -0.17 -13.74
C GLY A 262 -14.80 0.14 -14.06
N VAL A 263 -14.02 0.26 -12.97
CA VAL A 263 -12.56 0.36 -12.96
C VAL A 263 -11.99 -0.70 -12.00
N LEU A 264 -11.45 -1.78 -12.56
CA LEU A 264 -10.85 -2.87 -11.81
C LEU A 264 -9.35 -2.66 -11.63
N ARG A 265 -8.83 -3.17 -10.51
CA ARG A 265 -7.41 -3.32 -10.27
C ARG A 265 -7.01 -4.73 -10.67
N THR A 266 -6.47 -4.90 -11.87
CA THR A 266 -6.14 -6.21 -12.43
C THR A 266 -4.66 -6.53 -12.28
N LEU A 267 -4.35 -7.82 -12.21
CA LEU A 267 -3.00 -8.35 -12.27
C LEU A 267 -3.08 -9.69 -13.01
N PRO A 268 -2.46 -9.83 -14.20
CA PRO A 268 -2.39 -11.09 -14.91
C PRO A 268 -1.73 -12.20 -14.06
N ALA A 269 -1.98 -13.45 -14.44
CA ALA A 269 -1.25 -14.58 -13.87
C ALA A 269 0.27 -14.39 -14.07
N ALA A 270 1.06 -14.90 -13.12
CA ALA A 270 2.50 -14.89 -13.24
C ALA A 270 2.93 -15.65 -14.52
N PRO A 271 3.97 -15.17 -15.24
CA PRO A 271 4.40 -15.81 -16.47
C PRO A 271 4.92 -17.22 -16.21
N ASP A 272 4.89 -18.07 -17.25
CA ASP A 272 5.39 -19.44 -17.17
C ASP A 272 6.84 -19.48 -16.68
N GLY A 273 7.13 -20.43 -15.80
CA GLY A 273 8.45 -20.61 -15.20
C GLY A 273 8.80 -19.61 -14.08
N ALA A 274 7.94 -18.64 -13.76
CA ALA A 274 8.21 -17.70 -12.66
C ALA A 274 8.30 -18.39 -11.29
N VAL A 275 7.40 -19.34 -11.02
CA VAL A 275 7.49 -20.22 -9.83
C VAL A 275 8.74 -21.09 -9.86
N GLY A 276 9.16 -21.56 -11.04
CA GLY A 276 10.40 -22.32 -11.22
C GLY A 276 11.64 -21.50 -10.86
N ARG A 277 11.66 -20.20 -11.18
CA ARG A 277 12.70 -19.26 -10.74
C ARG A 277 12.72 -19.13 -9.23
N LEU A 278 11.56 -18.89 -8.61
CA LEU A 278 11.48 -18.81 -7.15
C LEU A 278 11.90 -20.11 -6.47
N ARG A 279 11.60 -21.28 -7.03
CA ARG A 279 12.09 -22.57 -6.48
C ARG A 279 13.61 -22.64 -6.43
N ARG A 280 14.30 -22.14 -7.46
CA ARG A 280 15.78 -22.03 -7.46
C ARG A 280 16.27 -21.04 -6.41
N THR A 281 15.61 -19.89 -6.28
CA THR A 281 15.92 -18.90 -5.23
C THR A 281 15.72 -19.48 -3.83
N ALA A 282 14.63 -20.22 -3.59
CA ALA A 282 14.38 -20.90 -2.32
C ALA A 282 15.48 -21.91 -1.99
N GLN A 283 15.88 -22.72 -2.97
CA GLN A 283 16.99 -23.68 -2.80
C GLN A 283 18.29 -22.98 -2.43
N ALA A 284 18.63 -21.89 -3.12
CA ALA A 284 19.83 -21.10 -2.84
C ALA A 284 19.79 -20.45 -1.45
N LEU A 285 18.62 -19.96 -1.02
CA LEU A 285 18.41 -19.41 0.31
C LEU A 285 18.21 -20.48 1.40
N HIS A 286 18.37 -21.77 1.06
CA HIS A 286 18.13 -22.90 1.96
C HIS A 286 16.74 -22.89 2.62
N ILE A 287 15.72 -22.49 1.86
CA ILE A 287 14.31 -22.54 2.25
C ILE A 287 13.72 -23.86 1.77
N GLU A 288 13.19 -24.64 2.71
CA GLU A 288 12.53 -25.90 2.39
C GLU A 288 11.21 -25.63 1.66
N TRP A 289 11.17 -26.01 0.37
CA TRP A 289 9.95 -25.90 -0.44
C TRP A 289 9.62 -27.24 -1.10
N PRO A 290 8.94 -28.15 -0.36
CA PRO A 290 8.53 -29.44 -0.91
C PRO A 290 7.65 -29.28 -2.15
N HIS A 291 7.72 -30.23 -3.09
CA HIS A 291 6.97 -30.16 -4.35
C HIS A 291 5.45 -30.08 -4.16
N HIS A 292 4.93 -30.68 -3.09
CA HIS A 292 3.51 -30.70 -2.76
C HIS A 292 3.02 -29.41 -2.06
N VAL A 293 3.93 -28.56 -1.58
CA VAL A 293 3.58 -27.29 -0.94
C VAL A 293 3.40 -26.22 -2.02
N SER A 294 2.22 -25.60 -2.05
CA SER A 294 1.94 -24.53 -3.01
C SER A 294 2.74 -23.26 -2.70
N TYR A 295 2.90 -22.39 -3.69
CA TYR A 295 3.55 -21.09 -3.50
C TYR A 295 2.89 -20.25 -2.39
N ALA A 296 1.56 -20.21 -2.36
CA ALA A 296 0.80 -19.49 -1.35
C ALA A 296 0.99 -20.10 0.06
N GLN A 297 1.06 -21.42 0.18
CA GLN A 297 1.34 -22.09 1.45
C GLN A 297 2.75 -21.81 1.95
N LEU A 298 3.75 -21.84 1.07
CA LEU A 298 5.13 -21.52 1.44
C LEU A 298 5.22 -20.09 1.99
N ILE A 299 4.70 -19.09 1.27
CA ILE A 299 4.80 -17.68 1.70
C ILE A 299 4.27 -17.48 3.12
N ARG A 300 3.15 -18.11 3.46
CA ARG A 300 2.54 -17.99 4.79
C ARG A 300 3.34 -18.63 5.91
N SER A 301 4.21 -19.60 5.61
CA SER A 301 5.09 -20.21 6.61
C SER A 301 6.38 -19.42 6.84
N LEU A 302 6.65 -18.39 6.04
CA LEU A 302 7.87 -17.59 6.15
C LEU A 302 7.77 -16.60 7.29
N ASP A 303 8.69 -16.74 8.24
CA ASP A 303 8.98 -15.77 9.28
C ASP A 303 9.78 -14.56 8.76
N PRO A 304 9.21 -13.34 8.68
CA PRO A 304 9.89 -12.14 8.20
C PRO A 304 11.08 -11.70 9.06
N HIS A 305 11.21 -12.19 10.30
CA HIS A 305 12.35 -11.87 11.16
C HIS A 305 13.62 -12.67 10.81
N ARG A 306 13.51 -13.70 9.97
CA ARG A 306 14.66 -14.48 9.51
C ARG A 306 15.22 -13.89 8.21
N PRO A 307 16.52 -13.54 8.14
CA PRO A 307 17.11 -12.89 6.96
C PRO A 307 16.85 -13.61 5.63
N ARG A 308 16.99 -14.94 5.60
CA ARG A 308 16.73 -15.76 4.40
C ARG A 308 15.27 -15.69 3.94
N HIS A 309 14.33 -15.71 4.88
CA HIS A 309 12.90 -15.59 4.59
C HIS A 309 12.55 -14.18 4.11
N ALA A 310 13.09 -13.15 4.77
CA ALA A 310 12.94 -11.76 4.35
C ALA A 310 13.43 -11.53 2.91
N ALA A 311 14.62 -12.04 2.58
CA ALA A 311 15.18 -12.01 1.23
C ALA A 311 14.25 -12.69 0.22
N PHE A 312 13.73 -13.87 0.55
CA PHE A 312 12.82 -14.59 -0.34
C PHE A 312 11.47 -13.87 -0.50
N LEU A 313 10.90 -13.32 0.57
CA LEU A 313 9.68 -12.51 0.54
C LEU A 313 9.87 -11.27 -0.35
N GLN A 314 11.05 -10.66 -0.30
CA GLN A 314 11.40 -9.54 -1.18
C GLN A 314 11.45 -9.98 -2.66
N GLU A 315 12.02 -11.14 -2.96
CA GLU A 315 12.03 -11.70 -4.32
C GLU A 315 10.61 -12.05 -4.81
N CYS A 316 9.74 -12.52 -3.92
CA CYS A 316 8.34 -12.81 -4.24
C CYS A 316 7.56 -11.58 -4.74
N THR A 317 7.98 -10.37 -4.35
CA THR A 317 7.35 -9.11 -4.83
C THR A 317 7.45 -8.94 -6.35
N THR A 318 8.43 -9.58 -6.99
CA THR A 318 8.60 -9.54 -8.45
C THR A 318 7.43 -10.17 -9.19
N LEU A 319 6.76 -11.17 -8.60
CA LEU A 319 5.57 -11.80 -9.18
C LEU A 319 4.31 -10.93 -9.12
N LEU A 320 4.36 -9.86 -8.34
CA LEU A 320 3.24 -8.92 -8.23
C LEU A 320 3.31 -7.84 -9.32
N ARG A 321 4.41 -7.77 -10.11
CA ARG A 321 4.65 -6.81 -11.21
C ARG A 321 3.65 -6.99 -12.34
N GLY A 322 3.30 -5.87 -12.98
CA GLY A 322 2.33 -5.84 -14.09
C GLY A 322 0.90 -5.55 -13.68
N ALA A 323 0.65 -5.32 -12.39
CA ALA A 323 -0.66 -4.94 -11.91
C ALA A 323 -1.04 -3.54 -12.50
N GLY A 324 -2.19 -3.42 -13.17
CA GLY A 324 -2.73 -2.16 -13.72
C GLY A 324 -4.19 -1.85 -13.36
N TYR A 325 -4.75 -0.82 -14.00
CA TYR A 325 -6.18 -0.50 -13.93
C TYR A 325 -6.82 -0.86 -15.27
N THR A 326 -7.96 -1.55 -15.21
CA THR A 326 -8.71 -1.98 -16.39
C THR A 326 -10.13 -1.47 -16.27
N VAL A 327 -10.56 -0.70 -17.27
CA VAL A 327 -11.90 -0.13 -17.33
C VAL A 327 -12.79 -0.94 -18.26
N PHE A 328 -14.09 -0.90 -18.00
CA PHE A 328 -15.11 -1.49 -18.85
C PHE A 328 -16.42 -0.71 -18.70
N ARG A 329 -17.29 -0.84 -19.71
CA ARG A 329 -18.54 -0.09 -19.83
C ARG A 329 -19.53 -0.86 -20.71
N ASP A 330 -20.80 -0.48 -20.62
CA ASP A 330 -21.88 -0.99 -21.49
C ASP A 330 -21.99 -2.53 -21.48
N GLY A 331 -21.63 -3.17 -20.36
CA GLY A 331 -21.64 -4.63 -20.20
C GLY A 331 -20.49 -5.38 -20.90
N ALA A 332 -19.59 -4.67 -21.59
CA ALA A 332 -18.47 -5.27 -22.29
C ALA A 332 -17.30 -5.58 -21.33
N LEU A 333 -17.35 -6.76 -20.69
CA LEU A 333 -16.33 -7.17 -19.71
C LEU A 333 -14.93 -7.30 -20.33
N PRO A 334 -13.88 -6.92 -19.60
CA PRO A 334 -12.51 -7.06 -20.07
C PRO A 334 -12.04 -8.52 -20.00
N PRO A 335 -11.02 -8.92 -20.78
CA PRO A 335 -10.51 -10.30 -20.77
C PRO A 335 -9.96 -10.74 -19.41
N ILE A 336 -9.43 -9.80 -18.64
CA ILE A 336 -8.92 -10.02 -17.28
C ILE A 336 -9.76 -9.16 -16.34
N THR A 337 -10.49 -9.82 -15.45
CA THR A 337 -11.29 -9.17 -14.39
C THR A 337 -10.67 -9.36 -13.01
N THR A 338 -9.67 -10.22 -12.88
CA THR A 338 -9.10 -10.65 -11.60
C THR A 338 -7.75 -10.01 -11.30
N HIS A 339 -7.39 -10.02 -10.02
CA HIS A 339 -6.05 -9.71 -9.56
C HIS A 339 -5.38 -11.01 -9.07
N ALA A 340 -4.38 -11.51 -9.79
CA ALA A 340 -3.78 -12.83 -9.51
C ALA A 340 -3.33 -13.03 -8.06
N ALA A 341 -2.82 -11.98 -7.40
CA ALA A 341 -2.43 -12.07 -5.99
C ALA A 341 -3.63 -12.06 -5.01
N VAL A 342 -4.75 -11.41 -5.35
CA VAL A 342 -5.96 -11.45 -4.52
C VAL A 342 -6.73 -12.76 -4.79
N ALA A 343 -6.55 -13.31 -6.00
CA ALA A 343 -7.27 -14.45 -6.56
C ALA A 343 -8.79 -14.23 -6.62
N ALA A 344 -9.19 -12.98 -6.92
CA ALA A 344 -10.59 -12.57 -7.10
C ALA A 344 -10.66 -11.30 -7.97
N PRO A 345 -11.84 -10.93 -8.49
CA PRO A 345 -12.12 -9.56 -8.91
C PRO A 345 -11.80 -8.58 -7.78
N TYR A 346 -11.17 -7.46 -8.12
CA TYR A 346 -10.71 -6.52 -7.12
C TYR A 346 -10.66 -5.10 -7.67
N ALA A 347 -11.04 -4.14 -6.84
CA ALA A 347 -10.96 -2.72 -7.13
C ALA A 347 -10.37 -1.95 -5.95
N HIS A 348 -9.70 -0.85 -6.27
CA HIS A 348 -9.29 0.14 -5.30
C HIS A 348 -10.44 1.11 -5.06
N CYS A 349 -10.95 1.16 -3.83
CA CYS A 349 -12.09 2.01 -3.45
C CYS A 349 -12.06 2.49 -1.98
N THR A 350 -10.93 2.31 -1.29
CA THR A 350 -10.83 2.53 0.16
C THR A 350 -9.83 3.62 0.53
N ALA A 351 -9.20 4.29 -0.43
CA ALA A 351 -8.13 5.25 -0.19
C ALA A 351 -8.21 6.54 -1.07
N PRO A 352 -9.38 7.21 -1.15
CA PRO A 352 -9.59 8.29 -2.11
C PRO A 352 -8.81 9.57 -1.81
N LEU A 353 -8.38 9.83 -0.56
CA LEU A 353 -7.56 11.00 -0.23
C LEU A 353 -6.15 10.93 -0.83
N ARG A 354 -5.70 9.72 -1.21
CA ARG A 354 -4.34 9.47 -1.70
C ARG A 354 -4.27 8.73 -3.03
N ARG A 355 -5.41 8.41 -3.66
CA ARG A 355 -5.46 7.66 -4.91
C ARG A 355 -6.71 8.03 -5.73
N LEU A 356 -6.47 8.56 -6.93
CA LEU A 356 -7.52 9.11 -7.79
C LEU A 356 -8.60 8.09 -8.20
N ALA A 357 -8.20 6.86 -8.54
CA ALA A 357 -9.12 5.84 -9.03
C ALA A 357 -10.25 5.48 -8.04
N ASP A 358 -10.02 5.64 -6.74
CA ASP A 358 -10.98 5.27 -5.70
C ASP A 358 -12.24 6.14 -5.74
N ARG A 359 -12.09 7.43 -6.09
CA ARG A 359 -13.22 8.33 -6.30
C ARG A 359 -14.16 7.78 -7.37
N TYR A 360 -13.60 7.36 -8.50
CA TYR A 360 -14.37 6.79 -9.61
C TYR A 360 -15.01 5.46 -9.26
N ALA A 361 -14.29 4.56 -8.57
CA ALA A 361 -14.85 3.31 -8.09
C ALA A 361 -16.05 3.53 -7.15
N ALA A 362 -15.95 4.51 -6.25
CA ALA A 362 -17.03 4.86 -5.32
C ALA A 362 -18.28 5.38 -6.05
N GLU A 363 -18.14 6.31 -6.99
CA GLU A 363 -19.27 6.82 -7.78
C GLU A 363 -20.00 5.72 -8.55
N ILE A 364 -19.25 4.80 -9.17
CA ILE A 364 -19.83 3.71 -9.95
C ILE A 364 -20.60 2.74 -9.04
N CYS A 365 -20.05 2.41 -7.87
CA CYS A 365 -20.71 1.53 -6.92
C CYS A 365 -21.98 2.17 -6.33
N LEU A 366 -21.94 3.47 -6.03
CA LEU A 366 -23.11 4.23 -5.55
C LEU A 366 -24.23 4.24 -6.60
N ALA A 367 -23.91 4.54 -7.86
CA ALA A 367 -24.87 4.53 -8.95
C ALA A 367 -25.47 3.12 -9.16
N THR A 368 -24.63 2.08 -9.11
CA THR A 368 -25.05 0.68 -9.27
C THR A 368 -26.05 0.26 -8.19
N VAL A 369 -25.78 0.57 -6.92
CA VAL A 369 -26.71 0.25 -5.81
C VAL A 369 -27.99 1.07 -5.88
N ALA A 370 -27.93 2.33 -6.36
CA ALA A 370 -29.12 3.15 -6.60
C ALA A 370 -29.96 2.67 -7.80
N GLY A 371 -29.44 1.76 -8.64
CA GLY A 371 -30.09 1.37 -9.89
C GLY A 371 -30.04 2.46 -10.97
N GLU A 372 -29.08 3.38 -10.86
CA GLU A 372 -28.89 4.52 -11.75
C GLU A 372 -27.63 4.33 -12.61
N PRO A 373 -27.56 4.91 -13.82
CA PRO A 373 -26.33 4.93 -14.59
C PRO A 373 -25.26 5.82 -13.89
N PRO A 374 -23.96 5.47 -13.96
CA PRO A 374 -22.91 6.38 -13.51
C PRO A 374 -22.99 7.73 -14.23
N ALA A 375 -22.69 8.82 -13.52
CA ALA A 375 -22.75 10.17 -14.06
C ALA A 375 -21.80 10.37 -15.26
N ASP A 376 -22.16 11.25 -16.20
CA ASP A 376 -21.41 11.47 -17.44
C ASP A 376 -19.93 11.83 -17.21
N TRP A 377 -19.63 12.61 -16.18
CA TRP A 377 -18.25 12.99 -15.84
C TRP A 377 -17.40 11.78 -15.40
N VAL A 378 -18.01 10.78 -14.74
CA VAL A 378 -17.36 9.52 -14.38
C VAL A 378 -17.02 8.74 -15.64
N LEU A 379 -18.01 8.59 -16.54
CA LEU A 379 -17.84 7.86 -17.80
C LEU A 379 -16.79 8.52 -18.71
N ALA A 380 -16.74 9.85 -18.75
CA ALA A 380 -15.76 10.61 -19.52
C ALA A 380 -14.31 10.37 -19.05
N ALA A 381 -14.11 10.20 -17.73
CA ALA A 381 -12.78 9.97 -17.16
C ALA A 381 -12.25 8.55 -17.38
N LEU A 382 -13.12 7.54 -17.56
CA LEU A 382 -12.70 6.13 -17.69
C LEU A 382 -11.72 5.90 -18.85
N GLY A 383 -11.80 6.70 -19.93
CA GLY A 383 -10.90 6.58 -21.07
C GLY A 383 -9.44 6.97 -20.77
N VAL A 384 -9.21 7.90 -19.84
CA VAL A 384 -7.86 8.41 -19.52
C VAL A 384 -7.29 7.82 -18.24
N LEU A 385 -8.17 7.45 -17.30
CA LEU A 385 -7.81 7.03 -15.95
C LEU A 385 -6.77 5.88 -15.91
N PRO A 386 -6.86 4.81 -16.73
CA PRO A 386 -5.84 3.75 -16.72
C PRO A 386 -4.42 4.24 -16.97
N LYS A 387 -4.26 5.17 -17.93
CA LYS A 387 -2.95 5.71 -18.30
C LYS A 387 -2.41 6.59 -17.18
N GLU A 388 -3.23 7.52 -16.69
CA GLU A 388 -2.85 8.41 -15.58
C GLU A 388 -2.42 7.60 -14.34
N MET A 389 -3.22 6.61 -13.95
CA MET A 389 -2.91 5.73 -12.83
C MET A 389 -1.63 4.92 -13.04
N ALA A 390 -1.34 4.49 -14.28
CA ALA A 390 -0.10 3.79 -14.61
C ALA A 390 1.13 4.71 -14.52
N ASP A 391 1.02 5.93 -15.03
CA ASP A 391 2.10 6.92 -14.98
C ASP A 391 2.37 7.39 -13.54
N GLY A 392 1.32 7.67 -12.76
CA GLY A 392 1.44 7.98 -11.33
C GLY A 392 2.03 6.82 -10.52
N SER A 393 1.65 5.57 -10.83
CA SER A 393 2.24 4.38 -10.18
C SER A 393 3.74 4.23 -10.50
N ARG A 394 4.16 4.58 -11.72
CA ARG A 394 5.57 4.54 -12.14
C ARG A 394 6.38 5.60 -11.42
N LEU A 395 5.85 6.83 -11.33
CA LEU A 395 6.49 7.92 -10.57
C LEU A 395 6.60 7.58 -9.09
N ALA A 396 5.52 7.11 -8.46
CA ALA A 396 5.53 6.71 -7.05
C ALA A 396 6.58 5.62 -6.77
N GLY A 397 6.68 4.60 -7.64
CA GLY A 397 7.70 3.56 -7.52
C GLY A 397 9.14 4.03 -7.84
N ALA A 398 9.31 5.12 -8.58
CA ALA A 398 10.62 5.75 -8.78
C ALA A 398 11.02 6.56 -7.54
N VAL A 399 10.10 7.36 -7.00
CA VAL A 399 10.30 8.11 -5.74
C VAL A 399 10.67 7.17 -4.59
N GLU A 400 9.89 6.11 -4.39
CA GLU A 400 10.10 5.16 -3.29
C GLU A 400 11.50 4.53 -3.34
N ARG A 401 11.91 4.03 -4.52
CA ARG A 401 13.24 3.45 -4.70
C ARG A 401 14.35 4.46 -4.46
N ALA A 402 14.25 5.64 -5.06
CA ALA A 402 15.28 6.67 -4.92
C ALA A 402 15.39 7.19 -3.49
N CYS A 403 14.27 7.30 -2.75
CA CYS A 403 14.30 7.64 -1.33
C CYS A 403 15.05 6.59 -0.50
N VAL A 404 14.81 5.29 -0.77
CA VAL A 404 15.57 4.21 -0.13
C VAL A 404 17.06 4.34 -0.43
N ASP A 405 17.42 4.45 -1.71
CA ASP A 405 18.81 4.51 -2.13
C ASP A 405 19.55 5.72 -1.55
N ILE A 406 18.91 6.90 -1.49
CA ILE A 406 19.48 8.12 -0.87
C ILE A 406 19.67 7.94 0.63
N VAL A 407 18.67 7.42 1.34
CA VAL A 407 18.77 7.21 2.79
C VAL A 407 19.89 6.24 3.11
N GLU A 408 19.95 5.11 2.41
CA GLU A 408 21.00 4.11 2.58
C GLU A 408 22.39 4.73 2.33
N ALA A 409 22.54 5.53 1.28
CA ALA A 409 23.79 6.21 0.96
C ALA A 409 24.19 7.27 2.00
N VAL A 410 23.26 8.08 2.49
CA VAL A 410 23.53 9.09 3.53
C VAL A 410 24.01 8.44 4.82
N LEU A 411 23.40 7.31 5.22
CA LEU A 411 23.76 6.59 6.44
C LEU A 411 25.12 5.87 6.33
N LEU A 412 25.54 5.52 5.13
CA LEU A 412 26.77 4.77 4.88
C LEU A 412 27.96 5.62 4.41
N LYS A 413 27.76 6.88 4.03
CA LYS A 413 28.79 7.74 3.42
C LYS A 413 30.09 7.82 4.23
N ASP A 414 30.00 7.85 5.56
CA ASP A 414 31.15 7.99 6.47
C ASP A 414 31.74 6.63 6.89
N ARG A 415 31.22 5.53 6.32
CA ARG A 415 31.58 4.14 6.66
C ARG A 415 32.28 3.41 5.51
N VAL A 416 32.64 4.12 4.42
CA VAL A 416 33.30 3.52 3.25
C VAL A 416 34.61 2.84 3.69
N GLY A 417 34.79 1.59 3.27
CA GLY A 417 35.90 0.73 3.69
C GLY A 417 35.58 -0.23 4.85
N GLU A 418 34.50 0.02 5.60
CA GLU A 418 34.03 -0.92 6.63
C GLU A 418 33.54 -2.24 6.04
N VAL A 419 33.61 -3.29 6.86
CA VAL A 419 33.17 -4.64 6.52
C VAL A 419 31.92 -4.98 7.30
N PHE A 420 30.93 -5.54 6.59
CA PHE A 420 29.63 -5.91 7.09
C PHE A 420 29.39 -7.40 6.87
N ASP A 421 28.59 -8.02 7.72
CA ASP A 421 28.00 -9.32 7.45
C ASP A 421 26.72 -9.15 6.62
N GLY A 422 26.55 -9.97 5.59
CA GLY A 422 25.35 -9.95 4.76
C GLY A 422 25.14 -11.24 3.99
N TYR A 423 23.99 -11.30 3.31
CA TYR A 423 23.57 -12.44 2.50
C TYR A 423 23.39 -11.99 1.05
N VAL A 424 23.93 -12.74 0.08
CA VAL A 424 23.60 -12.48 -1.33
C VAL A 424 22.16 -12.90 -1.57
N VAL A 425 21.30 -11.95 -1.93
CA VAL A 425 19.86 -12.19 -2.14
C VAL A 425 19.49 -12.30 -3.62
N GLU A 426 20.35 -11.77 -4.50
CA GLU A 426 20.17 -11.83 -5.95
C GLU A 426 21.53 -11.92 -6.63
N VAL A 427 21.59 -12.67 -7.73
CA VAL A 427 22.75 -12.75 -8.62
C VAL A 427 22.29 -12.55 -10.06
N GLU A 428 22.83 -11.52 -10.70
CA GLU A 428 22.73 -11.26 -12.13
C GLU A 428 24.08 -11.64 -12.79
N GLU A 429 24.06 -12.68 -13.63
CA GLU A 429 25.20 -12.94 -14.49
C GLU A 429 25.25 -11.88 -15.60
N ARG A 430 26.19 -10.94 -15.49
CA ARG A 430 26.60 -10.10 -16.61
C ARG A 430 27.88 -10.66 -17.21
N GLN A 431 27.93 -10.76 -18.53
CA GLN A 431 29.16 -11.03 -19.28
C GLN A 431 29.57 -9.77 -20.07
N PRO A 432 30.17 -8.74 -19.45
CA PRO A 432 30.89 -7.73 -20.21
C PRO A 432 32.20 -8.34 -20.71
N ALA A 433 32.57 -8.00 -21.96
CA ALA A 433 33.73 -8.49 -22.69
C ALA A 433 34.99 -8.75 -21.81
N GLY A 434 35.27 -10.01 -21.50
CA GLY A 434 36.57 -10.47 -20.99
C GLY A 434 36.78 -10.57 -19.48
N ARG A 435 35.80 -10.21 -18.64
CA ARG A 435 35.84 -10.46 -17.18
C ARG A 435 34.51 -11.05 -16.70
N GLN A 436 34.56 -12.21 -16.04
CA GLN A 436 33.39 -12.84 -15.41
C GLN A 436 33.10 -12.14 -14.08
N LEU A 437 32.64 -10.90 -14.15
CA LEU A 437 32.17 -10.14 -13.00
C LEU A 437 30.70 -10.47 -12.75
N THR A 438 30.44 -11.18 -11.66
CA THR A 438 29.09 -11.42 -11.17
C THR A 438 28.62 -10.17 -10.43
N VAL A 439 27.44 -9.69 -10.81
CA VAL A 439 26.75 -8.60 -10.12
C VAL A 439 25.63 -9.21 -9.31
N GLY A 440 25.33 -8.68 -8.14
CA GLY A 440 24.20 -9.14 -7.35
C GLY A 440 23.68 -8.07 -6.41
N LYS A 441 22.81 -8.51 -5.51
CA LYS A 441 22.39 -7.74 -4.34
C LYS A 441 22.79 -8.46 -3.06
N VAL A 442 23.28 -7.71 -2.09
CA VAL A 442 23.55 -8.19 -0.74
C VAL A 442 22.60 -7.49 0.23
N GLN A 443 21.95 -8.26 1.08
CA GLN A 443 21.23 -7.77 2.25
C GLN A 443 22.15 -7.83 3.46
N LEU A 444 22.40 -6.70 4.10
CA LEU A 444 23.21 -6.66 5.33
C LEU A 444 22.40 -7.19 6.54
N GLU A 445 23.10 -7.78 7.51
CA GLU A 445 22.50 -8.14 8.81
C GLU A 445 22.17 -6.89 9.63
N SER A 446 23.07 -5.92 9.62
CA SER A 446 22.89 -4.58 10.19
C SER A 446 23.86 -3.59 9.53
N PRO A 447 23.41 -2.39 9.13
CA PRO A 447 22.03 -1.87 9.18
C PRO A 447 21.10 -2.53 8.14
N ALA A 448 19.79 -2.25 8.20
CA ALA A 448 18.78 -2.83 7.30
C ALA A 448 18.88 -2.33 5.84
N ILE A 449 19.93 -2.74 5.12
CA ILE A 449 20.31 -2.22 3.79
C ILE A 449 20.39 -3.36 2.77
N ILE A 450 19.88 -3.11 1.56
CA ILE A 450 20.04 -4.01 0.42
C ILE A 450 20.78 -3.27 -0.70
N GLY A 451 22.09 -3.49 -0.78
CA GLY A 451 22.94 -2.82 -1.76
C GLY A 451 23.42 -3.72 -2.90
N ARG A 452 23.96 -3.09 -3.94
CA ARG A 452 24.59 -3.78 -5.07
C ARG A 452 25.94 -4.36 -4.64
N ILE A 453 26.22 -5.60 -5.01
CA ILE A 453 27.52 -6.25 -4.79
C ILE A 453 28.13 -6.70 -6.11
N GLU A 454 29.45 -6.54 -6.27
CA GLU A 454 30.19 -6.98 -7.46
C GLU A 454 31.38 -7.85 -7.03
N GLY A 455 31.58 -8.99 -7.69
CA GLY A 455 32.65 -9.94 -7.38
C GLY A 455 32.78 -11.07 -8.40
N GLU A 456 33.83 -11.88 -8.32
CA GLU A 456 34.06 -13.00 -9.26
C GLU A 456 33.13 -14.20 -8.99
N HIS A 457 32.80 -14.45 -7.72
CA HIS A 457 31.88 -15.50 -7.31
C HIS A 457 31.01 -15.01 -6.15
N LEU A 458 29.70 -14.85 -6.41
CA LEU A 458 28.74 -14.41 -5.40
C LEU A 458 27.88 -15.60 -4.95
N PRO A 459 28.01 -16.08 -3.71
CA PRO A 459 27.28 -17.26 -3.26
C PRO A 459 25.85 -16.89 -2.89
N LEU A 460 24.91 -17.12 -3.82
CA LEU A 460 23.48 -16.83 -3.62
C LEU A 460 22.94 -17.56 -2.38
N GLY A 461 22.37 -16.79 -1.44
CA GLY A 461 21.75 -17.25 -0.20
C GLY A 461 22.71 -17.62 0.93
N GLU A 462 24.01 -17.50 0.71
CA GLU A 462 25.01 -17.70 1.75
C GLU A 462 25.38 -16.38 2.44
N ARG A 463 25.84 -16.51 3.69
CA ARG A 463 26.42 -15.41 4.44
C ARG A 463 27.84 -15.17 3.94
N LEU A 464 28.19 -13.91 3.67
CA LEU A 464 29.56 -13.49 3.43
C LEU A 464 29.86 -12.17 4.14
N ARG A 465 31.15 -11.88 4.27
CA ARG A 465 31.62 -10.56 4.65
C ARG A 465 31.77 -9.70 3.40
N VAL A 466 31.23 -8.49 3.46
CA VAL A 466 31.25 -7.53 2.34
C VAL A 466 31.87 -6.22 2.79
N ARG A 467 32.75 -5.65 1.97
CA ARG A 467 33.32 -4.33 2.17
C ARG A 467 32.47 -3.29 1.44
N LEU A 468 32.11 -2.21 2.12
CA LEU A 468 31.49 -1.05 1.49
C LEU A 468 32.53 -0.33 0.63
N THR A 469 32.33 -0.29 -0.68
CA THR A 469 33.27 0.31 -1.64
C THR A 469 32.83 1.70 -2.10
N GLN A 470 31.53 1.99 -2.03
CA GLN A 470 30.97 3.29 -2.40
C GLN A 470 29.69 3.55 -1.61
N ALA A 471 29.53 4.77 -1.10
CA ALA A 471 28.28 5.31 -0.60
C ALA A 471 28.20 6.79 -1.00
N ASP A 472 27.35 7.10 -1.97
CA ASP A 472 27.23 8.43 -2.58
C ASP A 472 25.77 8.89 -2.57
N PRO A 473 25.41 9.85 -1.70
CA PRO A 473 24.06 10.40 -1.63
C PRO A 473 23.60 11.13 -2.90
N GLU A 474 24.51 11.80 -3.63
CA GLU A 474 24.15 12.55 -4.83
C GLU A 474 23.84 11.60 -5.99
N ALA A 475 24.62 10.52 -6.11
CA ALA A 475 24.38 9.46 -7.07
C ALA A 475 23.34 8.42 -6.59
N ALA A 476 22.78 8.56 -5.38
CA ALA A 476 21.91 7.59 -4.72
C ALA A 476 22.44 6.15 -4.86
N THR A 477 23.72 5.95 -4.58
CA THR A 477 24.42 4.69 -4.89
C THR A 477 25.16 4.15 -3.68
N VAL A 478 24.91 2.88 -3.38
CA VAL A 478 25.67 2.07 -2.41
C VAL A 478 26.21 0.83 -3.13
N ARG A 479 27.52 0.58 -2.99
CA ARG A 479 28.18 -0.60 -3.58
C ARG A 479 29.01 -1.35 -2.57
N PHE A 480 29.00 -2.67 -2.73
CA PHE A 480 29.75 -3.61 -1.93
C PHE A 480 30.63 -4.49 -2.83
N ALA A 481 31.68 -5.04 -2.24
CA ALA A 481 32.47 -6.13 -2.80
C ALA A 481 32.73 -7.19 -1.71
N PRO A 482 32.96 -8.47 -2.05
CA PRO A 482 33.46 -9.44 -1.09
C PRO A 482 34.71 -8.92 -0.36
N ALA A 483 34.74 -9.06 0.97
CA ALA A 483 35.74 -8.42 1.85
C ALA A 483 37.12 -9.12 1.86
#